data_AF-A0A165BBW6-F1
#
_entry.id   AF-A0A165BBW6-F1
#
_cell.length_a   1.000
_cell.length_b   1.000
_cell.length_c   1.000
_cell.angle_alpha   90.00
_cell.angle_beta   90.00
_cell.angle_gamma   90.00
#
_symmetry.space_group_name_H-M   'P 1'
#
loop_
_entity.id
_entity.type
_entity.pdbx_description
1 polymer ?
#
loop_
_entity_poly.entity_id
_entity_poly.type
_entity_poly.pdbx_seq_one_letter_code
_entity_poly.pdbx_strand_id
1 'polypeptide(L)'
;MPSSKAPSVPNSPVASTYGGATTVAGPSAELQAVNELLSNMKNALGSLGMTFDTLGERTSHVAALAPQLEAQEQIQSLRLHIEAQDERYDDALDEVKMLLKEVMQEQLMDFMRQRVEDMIDEVFAEEVEKQVTAELETHLPQALQDQLQEHRAQLEEVQRSLRNSEARRANAILRYSNMYEPLHQLVTSAGIVSAQFPRDLAELFALDAAKAKALVTEYQLEASESREKNLNKFMQFCGVMYQMVPTLSPPP
;
A
#
# COMPACT_ATOMS: atom_id res chain seq x y z
N MET A 1 -23.81 54.27 -16.21
CA MET A 1 -24.62 54.91 -17.28
C MET A 1 -25.99 55.28 -16.72
N PRO A 2 -26.70 56.28 -17.29
CA PRO A 2 -27.87 56.89 -16.66
C PRO A 2 -29.22 56.22 -17.01
N SER A 3 -30.27 56.70 -16.35
CA SER A 3 -31.62 56.13 -16.27
C SER A 3 -32.58 56.46 -17.43
N SER A 4 -33.73 55.78 -17.39
CA SER A 4 -35.07 56.26 -17.82
C SER A 4 -35.49 56.14 -19.28
N LYS A 5 -36.66 55.51 -19.50
CA LYS A 5 -37.48 55.63 -20.70
C LYS A 5 -38.96 55.32 -20.39
N ALA A 6 -39.86 56.23 -20.76
CA ALA A 6 -41.33 56.11 -20.68
C ALA A 6 -41.89 55.55 -22.03
N PRO A 7 -43.23 55.46 -22.34
CA PRO A 7 -44.46 55.99 -21.71
C PRO A 7 -45.47 54.85 -21.34
N SER A 8 -46.82 54.89 -21.35
CA SER A 8 -47.87 55.84 -21.81
C SER A 8 -49.26 55.55 -21.18
N VAL A 9 -50.18 56.52 -21.23
CA VAL A 9 -51.64 56.40 -20.95
C VAL A 9 -52.42 56.00 -22.23
N PRO A 10 -53.67 55.50 -22.18
CA PRO A 10 -54.91 56.31 -21.98
C PRO A 10 -55.92 55.62 -20.99
N ASN A 11 -57.17 56.06 -20.70
CA ASN A 11 -58.18 56.76 -21.53
C ASN A 11 -59.31 57.44 -20.69
N SER A 12 -60.06 58.36 -21.31
CA SER A 12 -61.25 59.08 -20.75
C SER A 12 -62.58 58.46 -21.29
N PRO A 13 -63.80 59.09 -21.40
CA PRO A 13 -64.32 60.48 -21.21
C PRO A 13 -65.41 60.56 -20.08
N VAL A 14 -66.48 61.39 -19.98
CA VAL A 14 -67.24 62.36 -20.83
C VAL A 14 -68.04 63.39 -19.97
N ALA A 15 -68.43 64.53 -20.58
CA ALA A 15 -69.61 65.40 -20.29
C ALA A 15 -69.75 66.10 -18.90
N SER A 16 -70.33 67.31 -18.67
CA SER A 16 -71.24 68.27 -19.39
C SER A 16 -72.71 68.26 -18.90
N THR A 17 -73.42 69.39 -18.67
CA THR A 17 -73.02 70.84 -18.58
C THR A 17 -74.19 71.75 -18.08
N TYR A 18 -73.91 73.06 -17.84
CA TYR A 18 -74.81 74.23 -17.61
C TYR A 18 -75.86 74.27 -16.47
N GLY A 19 -75.73 75.29 -15.59
CA GLY A 19 -76.72 76.37 -15.41
C GLY A 19 -77.94 76.20 -14.46
N GLY A 20 -78.45 77.32 -13.94
CA GLY A 20 -79.74 77.40 -13.21
C GLY A 20 -79.71 78.30 -11.95
N ALA A 21 -80.86 78.83 -11.53
CA ALA A 21 -80.96 79.75 -10.39
C ALA A 21 -82.28 79.60 -9.58
N THR A 22 -82.30 80.26 -8.41
CA THR A 22 -83.48 80.77 -7.66
C THR A 22 -84.43 79.83 -6.86
N THR A 23 -84.59 80.21 -5.59
CA THR A 23 -85.85 80.34 -4.78
C THR A 23 -86.57 79.18 -4.09
N VAL A 24 -86.76 79.41 -2.76
CA VAL A 24 -87.98 79.20 -1.92
C VAL A 24 -88.21 77.84 -1.24
N ALA A 25 -88.78 77.93 -0.03
CA ALA A 25 -88.81 76.92 1.03
C ALA A 25 -90.08 76.03 1.06
N GLY A 26 -90.00 74.92 1.79
CA GLY A 26 -91.14 74.08 2.19
C GLY A 26 -90.71 72.91 3.10
N PRO A 27 -91.15 72.81 4.37
CA PRO A 27 -90.65 71.80 5.30
C PRO A 27 -91.39 70.45 5.18
N SER A 28 -90.78 69.49 4.48
CA SER A 28 -91.09 68.05 4.62
C SER A 28 -89.84 67.15 4.50
N ALA A 29 -88.64 67.74 4.47
CA ALA A 29 -87.42 67.05 4.05
C ALA A 29 -86.82 66.11 5.10
N GLU A 30 -86.98 66.38 6.41
CA GLU A 30 -86.22 65.68 7.46
C GLU A 30 -86.49 64.16 7.51
N LEU A 31 -87.74 63.71 7.34
CA LEU A 31 -88.06 62.27 7.34
C LEU A 31 -87.56 61.54 6.09
N GLN A 32 -87.40 62.22 4.95
CA GLN A 32 -86.75 61.65 3.78
C GLN A 32 -85.23 61.64 3.96
N ALA A 33 -84.65 62.75 4.43
CA ALA A 33 -83.22 62.87 4.71
C ALA A 33 -82.73 61.85 5.76
N VAL A 34 -83.52 61.53 6.79
CA VAL A 34 -83.19 60.48 7.77
C VAL A 34 -83.24 59.07 7.14
N ASN A 35 -84.14 58.83 6.19
CA ASN A 35 -84.21 57.54 5.49
C ASN A 35 -83.08 57.38 4.45
N GLU A 36 -82.72 58.46 3.75
CA GLU A 36 -81.52 58.53 2.92
C GLU A 36 -80.25 58.37 3.77
N LEU A 37 -80.16 58.99 4.94
CA LEU A 37 -79.06 58.81 5.88
C LEU A 37 -78.93 57.35 6.32
N LEU A 38 -80.04 56.70 6.71
CA LEU A 38 -80.05 55.28 7.08
C LEU A 38 -79.68 54.37 5.90
N SER A 39 -80.15 54.66 4.70
CA SER A 39 -79.77 53.96 3.47
C SER A 39 -78.27 54.11 3.20
N ASN A 40 -77.75 55.34 3.26
CA ASN A 40 -76.33 55.65 3.07
C ASN A 40 -75.44 55.01 4.15
N MET A 41 -75.86 55.02 5.42
CA MET A 41 -75.17 54.32 6.52
C MET A 41 -75.19 52.80 6.32
N LYS A 42 -76.30 52.23 5.83
CA LYS A 42 -76.40 50.79 5.53
C LYS A 42 -75.52 50.40 4.33
N ASN A 43 -75.47 51.24 3.29
CA ASN A 43 -74.59 51.05 2.13
C ASN A 43 -73.11 51.22 2.53
N ALA A 44 -72.79 52.18 3.39
CA ALA A 44 -71.46 52.35 3.97
C ALA A 44 -71.06 51.14 4.84
N LEU A 45 -71.98 50.60 5.67
CA LEU A 45 -71.74 49.38 6.45
C LEU A 45 -71.57 48.13 5.56
N GLY A 46 -72.33 47.99 4.49
CA GLY A 46 -72.16 46.91 3.51
C GLY A 46 -70.82 47.01 2.77
N SER A 47 -70.44 48.22 2.35
CA SER A 47 -69.12 48.51 1.78
C SER A 47 -67.99 48.22 2.78
N LEU A 48 -68.16 48.62 4.04
CA LEU A 48 -67.19 48.36 5.11
C LEU A 48 -67.04 46.85 5.37
N GLY A 49 -68.15 46.10 5.37
CA GLY A 49 -68.15 44.63 5.40
C GLY A 49 -67.33 44.04 4.25
N MET A 50 -67.60 44.45 3.01
CA MET A 50 -66.80 44.02 1.84
C MET A 50 -65.32 44.42 1.95
N THR A 51 -64.97 45.56 2.57
CA THR A 51 -63.55 45.88 2.84
C THR A 51 -62.95 45.02 3.95
N PHE A 52 -63.72 44.56 4.94
CA PHE A 52 -63.25 43.62 5.95
C PHE A 52 -63.10 42.19 5.38
N ASP A 53 -64.03 41.74 4.54
CA ASP A 53 -63.95 40.43 3.88
C ASP A 53 -62.74 40.37 2.93
N THR A 54 -62.56 41.40 2.08
CA THR A 54 -61.40 41.47 1.18
C THR A 54 -60.07 41.73 1.90
N LEU A 55 -60.09 42.39 3.07
CA LEU A 55 -58.92 42.46 3.95
C LEU A 55 -58.62 41.08 4.57
N GLY A 56 -59.64 40.35 5.02
CA GLY A 56 -59.50 39.00 5.57
C GLY A 56 -58.98 37.99 4.55
N GLU A 57 -59.48 38.02 3.33
CA GLU A 57 -58.99 37.22 2.19
C GLU A 57 -57.54 37.56 1.83
N ARG A 58 -57.16 38.85 1.88
CA ARG A 58 -55.75 39.25 1.70
C ARG A 58 -54.88 38.82 2.88
N THR A 59 -55.39 38.86 4.11
CA THR A 59 -54.66 38.41 5.31
C THR A 59 -54.47 36.89 5.31
N SER A 60 -55.45 36.09 4.87
CA SER A 60 -55.29 34.65 4.72
C SER A 60 -54.32 34.30 3.58
N HIS A 61 -54.33 35.04 2.47
CA HIS A 61 -53.30 34.91 1.42
C HIS A 61 -51.90 35.25 1.93
N VAL A 62 -51.72 36.33 2.71
CA VAL A 62 -50.42 36.68 3.31
C VAL A 62 -49.97 35.62 4.33
N ALA A 63 -50.89 35.07 5.13
CA ALA A 63 -50.59 33.96 6.04
C ALA A 63 -50.18 32.67 5.29
N ALA A 64 -50.77 32.40 4.11
CA ALA A 64 -50.37 31.29 3.26
C ALA A 64 -49.02 31.50 2.54
N LEU A 65 -48.59 32.76 2.35
CA LEU A 65 -47.28 33.12 1.78
C LEU A 65 -46.15 33.10 2.81
N ALA A 66 -46.44 33.26 4.11
CA ALA A 66 -45.44 33.22 5.18
C ALA A 66 -44.54 31.95 5.16
N PRO A 67 -45.05 30.71 5.07
CA PRO A 67 -44.20 29.52 4.99
C PRO A 67 -43.42 29.42 3.65
N GLN A 68 -43.86 30.09 2.58
CA GLN A 68 -43.09 30.17 1.33
C GLN A 68 -41.90 31.13 1.45
N LEU A 69 -42.09 32.26 2.15
CA LEU A 69 -41.00 33.19 2.48
C LEU A 69 -39.97 32.54 3.40
N GLU A 70 -40.42 31.84 4.45
CA GLU A 70 -39.51 31.11 5.36
C GLU A 70 -38.70 30.04 4.61
N ALA A 71 -39.34 29.25 3.74
CA ALA A 71 -38.65 28.27 2.89
C ALA A 71 -37.66 28.95 1.91
N GLN A 72 -37.99 30.13 1.37
CA GLN A 72 -37.10 30.89 0.49
C GLN A 72 -35.88 31.45 1.25
N GLU A 73 -36.03 31.84 2.51
CA GLU A 73 -34.93 32.28 3.38
C GLU A 73 -34.03 31.11 3.79
N GLN A 74 -34.63 29.95 4.14
CA GLN A 74 -33.90 28.70 4.39
C GLN A 74 -33.10 28.21 3.16
N ILE A 75 -33.66 28.33 1.94
CA ILE A 75 -32.93 27.99 0.70
C ILE A 75 -31.76 28.96 0.45
N GLN A 76 -31.88 30.24 0.80
CA GLN A 76 -30.79 31.20 0.67
C GLN A 76 -29.67 30.94 1.68
N SER A 77 -30.00 30.70 2.95
CA SER A 77 -28.99 30.37 3.97
C SER A 77 -28.29 29.05 3.68
N LEU A 78 -29.00 28.05 3.15
CA LEU A 78 -28.41 26.78 2.72
C LEU A 78 -27.49 26.94 1.50
N ARG A 79 -27.82 27.80 0.53
CA ARG A 79 -26.90 28.12 -0.58
C ARG A 79 -25.62 28.80 -0.11
N LEU A 80 -25.73 29.84 0.72
CA LEU A 80 -24.57 30.50 1.32
C LEU A 80 -23.73 29.53 2.17
N HIS A 81 -24.35 28.53 2.78
CA HIS A 81 -23.63 27.49 3.52
C HIS A 81 -22.92 26.48 2.61
N ILE A 82 -23.49 26.14 1.45
CA ILE A 82 -22.82 25.33 0.42
C ILE A 82 -21.66 26.11 -0.19
N GLU A 83 -21.87 27.36 -0.63
CA GLU A 83 -20.82 28.22 -1.21
C GLU A 83 -19.63 28.37 -0.23
N ALA A 84 -19.90 28.58 1.07
CA ALA A 84 -18.88 28.65 2.12
C ALA A 84 -18.36 27.28 2.62
N GLN A 85 -18.86 26.16 2.10
CA GLN A 85 -18.26 24.83 2.25
C GLN A 85 -17.39 24.49 1.03
N ASP A 86 -17.87 24.76 -0.19
CA ASP A 86 -17.16 24.53 -1.44
C ASP A 86 -15.83 25.31 -1.46
N GLU A 87 -15.83 26.58 -1.06
CA GLU A 87 -14.61 27.40 -0.91
C GLU A 87 -13.57 26.73 0.02
N ARG A 88 -14.02 26.12 1.13
CA ARG A 88 -13.14 25.40 2.07
C ARG A 88 -12.66 24.05 1.55
N TYR A 89 -13.48 23.39 0.72
CA TYR A 89 -13.08 22.14 0.07
C TYR A 89 -12.06 22.40 -1.03
N ASP A 90 -12.17 23.50 -1.79
CA ASP A 90 -11.15 23.90 -2.76
C ASP A 90 -9.83 24.31 -2.08
N ASP A 91 -9.88 25.11 -1.01
CA ASP A 91 -8.69 25.43 -0.17
C ASP A 91 -7.98 24.15 0.32
N ALA A 92 -8.74 23.22 0.92
CA ALA A 92 -8.19 21.96 1.44
C ALA A 92 -7.69 21.03 0.31
N LEU A 93 -8.33 21.05 -0.86
CA LEU A 93 -7.86 20.31 -2.03
C LEU A 93 -6.55 20.89 -2.57
N ASP A 94 -6.36 22.21 -2.56
CA ASP A 94 -5.10 22.83 -2.96
C ASP A 94 -3.97 22.59 -1.95
N GLU A 95 -4.24 22.60 -0.64
CA GLU A 95 -3.28 22.14 0.38
C GLU A 95 -2.83 20.69 0.14
N VAL A 96 -3.79 19.77 -0.08
CA VAL A 96 -3.50 18.35 -0.38
C VAL A 96 -2.74 18.19 -1.70
N LYS A 97 -3.04 18.99 -2.74
CA LYS A 97 -2.29 18.99 -4.00
C LYS A 97 -0.84 19.46 -3.81
N MET A 98 -0.59 20.46 -2.95
CA MET A 98 0.77 20.91 -2.64
C MET A 98 1.56 19.85 -1.88
N LEU A 99 0.99 19.29 -0.81
CA LEU A 99 1.63 18.21 -0.03
C LEU A 99 1.93 16.97 -0.88
N LEU A 100 0.98 16.54 -1.73
CA LEU A 100 1.18 15.43 -2.65
C LEU A 100 2.32 15.71 -3.64
N LYS A 101 2.38 16.93 -4.18
CA LYS A 101 3.44 17.34 -5.11
C LYS A 101 4.82 17.37 -4.44
N GLU A 102 4.91 17.87 -3.21
CA GLU A 102 6.16 17.92 -2.44
C GLU A 102 6.66 16.51 -2.14
N VAL A 103 5.81 15.63 -1.60
CA VAL A 103 6.15 14.22 -1.33
C VAL A 103 6.53 13.46 -2.61
N MET A 104 5.84 13.68 -3.73
CA MET A 104 6.21 13.09 -5.02
C MET A 104 7.54 13.63 -5.57
N GLN A 105 7.90 14.89 -5.30
CA GLN A 105 9.18 15.45 -5.70
C GLN A 105 10.33 14.90 -4.84
N GLU A 106 10.14 14.77 -3.53
CA GLU A 106 11.09 14.14 -2.61
C GLU A 106 11.35 12.68 -3.00
N GLN A 107 10.29 11.86 -3.13
CA GLN A 107 10.41 10.46 -3.55
C GLN A 107 11.06 10.29 -4.92
N LEU A 108 10.81 11.20 -5.88
CA LEU A 108 11.46 11.16 -7.18
C LEU A 108 12.95 11.52 -7.10
N MET A 109 13.32 12.49 -6.27
CA MET A 109 14.73 12.86 -6.06
C MET A 109 15.50 11.74 -5.36
N ASP A 110 14.92 11.08 -4.36
CA ASP A 110 15.57 9.95 -3.68
C ASP A 110 15.68 8.72 -4.57
N PHE A 111 14.64 8.39 -5.35
CA PHE A 111 14.73 7.32 -6.36
C PHE A 111 15.78 7.62 -7.44
N MET A 112 15.87 8.86 -7.93
CA MET A 112 16.91 9.25 -8.88
C MET A 112 18.31 9.23 -8.26
N ARG A 113 18.46 9.68 -7.00
CA ARG A 113 19.72 9.61 -6.25
C ARG A 113 20.18 8.16 -6.13
N GLN A 114 19.33 7.30 -5.56
CA GLN A 114 19.66 5.88 -5.37
C GLN A 114 20.01 5.21 -6.71
N ARG A 115 19.25 5.49 -7.78
CA ARG A 115 19.54 4.91 -9.10
C ARG A 115 20.85 5.42 -9.71
N VAL A 116 21.28 6.65 -9.39
CA VAL A 116 22.59 7.19 -9.78
C VAL A 116 23.70 6.59 -8.93
N GLU A 117 23.49 6.39 -7.63
CA GLU A 117 24.42 5.70 -6.72
C GLU A 117 24.64 4.24 -7.15
N ASP A 118 23.56 3.47 -7.42
CA ASP A 118 23.62 2.12 -8.00
C ASP A 118 24.49 2.07 -9.27
N MET A 119 24.29 3.03 -10.18
CA MET A 119 25.00 3.09 -11.47
C MET A 119 26.45 3.54 -11.34
N ILE A 120 26.78 4.35 -10.32
CA ILE A 120 28.16 4.72 -10.00
C ILE A 120 28.89 3.49 -9.44
N ASP A 121 28.27 2.76 -8.51
CA ASP A 121 28.87 1.56 -7.91
C ASP A 121 29.06 0.43 -8.95
N GLU A 122 28.11 0.24 -9.88
CA GLU A 122 28.23 -0.71 -11.00
C GLU A 122 29.42 -0.38 -11.91
N VAL A 123 29.55 0.89 -12.35
CA VAL A 123 30.67 1.35 -13.20
C VAL A 123 32.00 1.34 -12.43
N PHE A 124 31.99 1.70 -11.14
CA PHE A 124 33.19 1.73 -10.31
C PHE A 124 33.71 0.33 -10.02
N ALA A 125 32.83 -0.66 -9.76
CA ALA A 125 33.23 -2.05 -9.60
C ALA A 125 33.89 -2.61 -10.87
N GLU A 126 33.28 -2.38 -12.04
CA GLU A 126 33.84 -2.75 -13.34
C GLU A 126 35.22 -2.10 -13.59
N GLU A 127 35.37 -0.81 -13.30
CA GLU A 127 36.61 -0.08 -13.58
C GLU A 127 37.72 -0.42 -12.57
N VAL A 128 37.39 -0.65 -11.30
CA VAL A 128 38.33 -1.15 -10.30
C VAL A 128 38.79 -2.57 -10.64
N GLU A 129 37.92 -3.46 -11.12
CA GLU A 129 38.35 -4.80 -11.55
C GLU A 129 39.35 -4.72 -12.71
N LYS A 130 39.10 -3.86 -13.71
CA LYS A 130 40.02 -3.63 -14.85
C LYS A 130 41.36 -3.02 -14.42
N GLN A 131 41.34 -2.05 -13.52
CA GLN A 131 42.57 -1.40 -13.03
C GLN A 131 43.37 -2.34 -12.12
N VAL A 132 42.72 -3.05 -11.19
CA VAL A 132 43.38 -4.01 -10.30
C VAL A 132 43.96 -5.18 -11.10
N THR A 133 43.27 -5.71 -12.13
CA THR A 133 43.84 -6.76 -12.98
C THR A 133 45.05 -6.28 -13.77
N ALA A 134 45.00 -5.10 -14.39
CA ALA A 134 46.13 -4.51 -15.10
C ALA A 134 47.34 -4.18 -14.20
N GLU A 135 47.11 -3.68 -12.98
CA GLU A 135 48.17 -3.45 -11.99
C GLU A 135 48.75 -4.78 -11.47
N LEU A 136 47.93 -5.80 -11.25
CA LEU A 136 48.41 -7.14 -10.86
C LEU A 136 49.24 -7.80 -11.96
N GLU A 137 48.86 -7.72 -13.23
CA GLU A 137 49.69 -8.19 -14.35
C GLU A 137 51.03 -7.43 -14.43
N THR A 138 51.02 -6.13 -14.14
CA THR A 138 52.20 -5.26 -14.19
C THR A 138 53.16 -5.48 -13.02
N HIS A 139 52.63 -5.71 -11.80
CA HIS A 139 53.41 -5.73 -10.57
C HIS A 139 53.61 -7.11 -9.93
N LEU A 140 52.81 -8.12 -10.30
CA LEU A 140 52.87 -9.46 -9.72
C LEU A 140 53.18 -10.51 -10.81
N PRO A 141 54.46 -10.83 -11.05
CA PRO A 141 54.89 -11.81 -12.06
C PRO A 141 54.09 -13.12 -12.00
N GLN A 142 53.68 -13.63 -13.16
CA GLN A 142 52.80 -14.80 -13.27
C GLN A 142 53.29 -16.01 -12.44
N ALA A 143 54.59 -16.27 -12.39
CA ALA A 143 55.18 -17.33 -11.57
C ALA A 143 54.89 -17.22 -10.06
N LEU A 144 54.67 -16.01 -9.52
CA LEU A 144 54.22 -15.81 -8.14
C LEU A 144 52.71 -16.05 -7.99
N GLN A 145 51.92 -15.74 -9.03
CA GLN A 145 50.48 -16.06 -9.04
C GLN A 145 50.27 -17.58 -9.08
N ASP A 146 51.04 -18.28 -9.92
CA ASP A 146 51.05 -19.75 -10.01
C ASP A 146 51.44 -20.38 -8.67
N GLN A 147 52.50 -19.88 -8.01
CA GLN A 147 52.92 -20.33 -6.68
C GLN A 147 51.87 -20.04 -5.58
N LEU A 148 51.17 -18.91 -5.64
CA LEU A 148 50.08 -18.60 -4.71
C LEU A 148 48.88 -19.52 -4.92
N GLN A 149 48.55 -19.88 -6.16
CA GLN A 149 47.51 -20.88 -6.48
C GLN A 149 47.94 -22.27 -6.00
N GLU A 150 49.19 -22.68 -6.23
CA GLU A 150 49.72 -23.97 -5.76
C GLU A 150 49.69 -24.05 -4.23
N HIS A 151 50.24 -23.05 -3.53
CA HIS A 151 50.23 -23.01 -2.07
C HIS A 151 48.81 -22.92 -1.49
N ARG A 152 47.87 -22.26 -2.17
CA ARG A 152 46.45 -22.28 -1.78
C ARG A 152 45.85 -23.68 -1.91
N ALA A 153 46.08 -24.37 -3.03
CA ALA A 153 45.61 -25.74 -3.22
C ALA A 153 46.24 -26.72 -2.20
N GLN A 154 47.53 -26.54 -1.89
CA GLN A 154 48.23 -27.27 -0.82
C GLN A 154 47.59 -27.01 0.56
N LEU A 155 47.28 -25.75 0.90
CA LEU A 155 46.61 -25.39 2.16
C LEU A 155 45.18 -25.95 2.24
N GLU A 156 44.41 -25.90 1.16
CA GLU A 156 43.06 -26.46 1.10
C GLU A 156 43.07 -28.00 1.27
N GLU A 157 44.05 -28.71 0.71
CA GLU A 157 44.25 -30.15 0.95
C GLU A 157 44.77 -30.45 2.38
N VAL A 158 45.68 -29.64 2.93
CA VAL A 158 46.12 -29.77 4.33
C VAL A 158 44.95 -29.55 5.29
N GLN A 159 44.11 -28.53 5.07
CA GLN A 159 42.91 -28.28 5.89
C GLN A 159 41.89 -29.41 5.77
N ARG A 160 41.70 -29.96 4.56
CA ARG A 160 40.82 -31.10 4.28
C ARG A 160 41.31 -32.38 4.97
N SER A 161 42.61 -32.68 4.89
CA SER A 161 43.23 -33.82 5.55
C SER A 161 43.24 -33.70 7.08
N LEU A 162 43.41 -32.49 7.62
CA LEU A 162 43.26 -32.20 9.06
C LEU A 162 41.83 -32.46 9.52
N ARG A 163 40.83 -31.85 8.89
CA ARG A 163 39.41 -32.06 9.21
C ARG A 163 39.01 -33.54 9.12
N ASN A 164 39.48 -34.25 8.10
CA ASN A 164 39.27 -35.70 7.97
C ASN A 164 39.97 -36.51 9.07
N SER A 165 41.14 -36.07 9.54
CA SER A 165 41.86 -36.72 10.64
C SER A 165 41.22 -36.47 12.00
N GLU A 166 40.63 -35.28 12.21
CA GLU A 166 39.84 -34.94 13.41
C GLU A 166 38.52 -35.71 13.44
N ALA A 167 37.80 -35.76 12.31
CA ALA A 167 36.60 -36.58 12.17
C ALA A 167 36.90 -38.07 12.41
N ARG A 168 37.98 -38.62 11.84
CA ARG A 168 38.46 -39.99 12.14
C ARG A 168 38.79 -40.19 13.61
N ARG A 169 39.41 -39.21 14.28
CA ARG A 169 39.74 -39.29 15.71
C ARG A 169 38.49 -39.32 16.59
N ALA A 170 37.46 -38.53 16.27
CA ALA A 170 36.18 -38.58 16.95
C ALA A 170 35.47 -39.93 16.71
N ASN A 171 35.38 -40.35 15.45
CA ASN A 171 34.76 -41.61 15.04
C ASN A 171 35.44 -42.86 15.64
N ALA A 172 36.74 -42.81 15.93
CA ALA A 172 37.47 -43.89 16.60
C ALA A 172 37.07 -44.11 18.08
N ILE A 173 36.41 -43.14 18.71
CA ILE A 173 35.88 -43.25 20.08
C ILE A 173 34.55 -44.00 20.09
N LEU A 174 33.80 -43.97 18.98
CA LEU A 174 32.48 -44.58 18.84
C LEU A 174 32.52 -46.10 19.06
N ARG A 175 31.56 -46.61 19.81
CA ARG A 175 31.41 -48.03 20.18
C ARG A 175 29.98 -48.50 19.98
N TYR A 176 29.78 -49.81 19.98
CA TYR A 176 28.45 -50.44 19.93
C TYR A 176 27.51 -50.01 21.09
N SER A 177 28.04 -49.48 22.19
CA SER A 177 27.23 -48.87 23.26
C SER A 177 26.58 -47.53 22.87
N ASN A 178 27.11 -46.86 21.84
CA ASN A 178 26.82 -45.47 21.48
C ASN A 178 26.34 -45.35 20.02
N MET A 179 25.52 -46.29 19.52
CA MET A 179 25.15 -46.36 18.09
C MET A 179 24.43 -45.12 17.54
N TYR A 180 23.83 -44.31 18.41
CA TYR A 180 23.11 -43.07 18.09
C TYR A 180 23.95 -41.79 18.29
N GLU A 181 25.24 -41.92 18.60
CA GLU A 181 26.16 -40.79 18.69
C GLU A 181 26.60 -40.38 17.26
N PRO A 182 26.64 -39.06 16.94
CA PRO A 182 26.75 -38.62 15.55
C PRO A 182 28.11 -38.96 14.91
N LEU A 183 28.05 -39.60 13.74
CA LEU A 183 29.20 -39.93 12.92
C LEU A 183 29.75 -38.64 12.30
N HIS A 184 31.00 -38.31 12.59
CA HIS A 184 31.63 -37.09 12.12
C HIS A 184 31.93 -37.19 10.62
N GLN A 185 31.38 -36.24 9.86
CA GLN A 185 31.37 -36.20 8.41
C GLN A 185 32.78 -36.01 7.82
N LEU A 186 33.07 -36.81 6.79
CA LEU A 186 34.32 -36.74 6.02
C LEU A 186 34.10 -35.96 4.74
N VAL A 187 35.15 -35.25 4.32
CA VAL A 187 35.18 -34.47 3.09
C VAL A 187 35.87 -35.30 2.00
N THR A 188 35.22 -35.46 0.85
CA THR A 188 35.78 -36.11 -0.34
C THR A 188 36.96 -35.31 -0.92
N SER A 189 37.72 -35.89 -1.87
CA SER A 189 38.78 -35.17 -2.60
C SER A 189 38.27 -33.96 -3.39
N ALA A 190 36.96 -33.86 -3.63
CA ALA A 190 36.31 -32.71 -4.28
C ALA A 190 35.97 -31.56 -3.29
N GLY A 191 36.31 -31.68 -2.00
CA GLY A 191 35.94 -30.68 -0.98
C GLY A 191 34.49 -30.78 -0.50
N ILE A 192 33.71 -31.75 -1.01
CA ILE A 192 32.27 -31.93 -0.74
C ILE A 192 32.06 -33.08 0.25
N VAL A 193 31.05 -32.98 1.12
CA VAL A 193 30.56 -34.11 1.94
C VAL A 193 29.47 -34.84 1.18
N SER A 194 29.53 -36.18 1.12
CA SER A 194 28.51 -36.99 0.45
C SER A 194 27.12 -36.76 1.02
N ALA A 195 26.13 -36.56 0.14
CA ALA A 195 24.72 -36.49 0.51
C ALA A 195 24.15 -37.85 1.01
N GLN A 196 24.91 -38.94 0.86
CA GLN A 196 24.58 -40.28 1.37
C GLN A 196 25.36 -40.62 2.65
N PHE A 197 26.11 -39.67 3.24
CA PHE A 197 26.83 -39.91 4.49
C PHE A 197 25.84 -40.07 5.66
N PRO A 198 25.84 -41.19 6.38
CA PRO A 198 24.89 -41.46 7.47
C PRO A 198 25.19 -40.62 8.70
N ARG A 199 24.15 -40.24 9.44
CA ARG A 199 24.21 -39.36 10.62
C ARG A 199 24.78 -40.05 11.85
N ASP A 200 24.53 -41.34 12.00
CA ASP A 200 25.00 -42.16 13.12
C ASP A 200 25.36 -43.59 12.64
N LEU A 201 25.79 -44.46 13.56
CA LEU A 201 26.13 -45.84 13.22
C LEU A 201 24.89 -46.70 12.93
N ALA A 202 23.72 -46.37 13.49
CA ALA A 202 22.49 -47.10 13.22
C ALA A 202 22.02 -46.91 11.77
N GLU A 203 22.06 -45.68 11.25
CA GLU A 203 21.77 -45.35 9.84
C GLU A 203 22.81 -45.99 8.90
N LEU A 204 24.10 -45.99 9.27
CA LEU A 204 25.16 -46.68 8.52
C LEU A 204 24.88 -48.19 8.35
N PHE A 205 24.40 -48.87 9.39
CA PHE A 205 24.05 -50.29 9.33
C PHE A 205 22.70 -50.56 8.64
N ALA A 206 21.81 -49.57 8.59
CA ALA A 206 20.56 -49.62 7.85
C ALA A 206 20.71 -49.40 6.33
N LEU A 207 21.90 -49.03 5.83
CA LEU A 207 22.13 -48.80 4.40
C LEU A 207 21.93 -50.06 3.55
N ASP A 208 21.20 -49.88 2.44
CA ASP A 208 21.07 -50.88 1.37
C ASP A 208 22.41 -51.17 0.70
N ALA A 209 22.56 -52.37 0.14
CA ALA A 209 23.77 -52.78 -0.59
C ALA A 209 24.16 -51.78 -1.71
N ALA A 210 23.17 -51.22 -2.42
CA ALA A 210 23.38 -50.22 -3.46
C ALA A 210 23.93 -48.89 -2.90
N LYS A 211 23.36 -48.38 -1.80
CA LYS A 211 23.82 -47.15 -1.12
C LYS A 211 25.23 -47.33 -0.56
N ALA A 212 25.49 -48.46 0.12
CA ALA A 212 26.82 -48.79 0.63
C ALA A 212 27.87 -48.89 -0.49
N LYS A 213 27.52 -49.41 -1.67
CA LYS A 213 28.41 -49.46 -2.84
C LYS A 213 28.64 -48.07 -3.45
N ALA A 214 27.59 -47.25 -3.55
CA ALA A 214 27.70 -45.86 -4.02
C ALA A 214 28.60 -45.01 -3.12
N LEU A 215 28.35 -45.05 -1.80
CA LEU A 215 29.12 -44.32 -0.78
C LEU A 215 30.61 -44.70 -0.81
N VAL A 216 30.93 -46.00 -0.88
CA VAL A 216 32.31 -46.48 -1.02
C VAL A 216 32.96 -45.97 -2.32
N THR A 217 32.22 -45.94 -3.43
CA THR A 217 32.72 -45.43 -4.71
C THR A 217 32.94 -43.91 -4.69
N GLU A 218 32.07 -43.14 -4.03
CA GLU A 218 32.15 -41.69 -3.92
C GLU A 218 33.37 -41.22 -3.12
N TYR A 219 33.74 -41.96 -2.07
CA TYR A 219 35.00 -41.75 -1.33
C TYR A 219 36.22 -42.45 -1.98
N GLN A 220 36.11 -42.86 -3.24
CA GLN A 220 37.18 -43.47 -4.06
C GLN A 220 37.79 -44.75 -3.45
N LEU A 221 37.00 -45.48 -2.66
CA LEU A 221 37.37 -46.77 -2.08
C LEU A 221 37.01 -47.91 -3.04
N GLU A 222 37.78 -48.99 -2.97
CA GLU A 222 37.54 -50.22 -3.75
C GLU A 222 36.19 -50.89 -3.41
N ALA A 223 35.18 -50.62 -4.22
CA ALA A 223 33.86 -51.26 -4.14
C ALA A 223 33.94 -52.80 -4.27
N SER A 224 33.10 -53.48 -3.50
CA SER A 224 32.90 -54.94 -3.52
C SER A 224 31.42 -55.28 -3.71
N GLU A 225 31.10 -56.52 -4.08
CA GLU A 225 29.70 -56.96 -4.25
C GLU A 225 29.00 -57.35 -2.93
N SER A 226 29.75 -57.53 -1.83
CA SER A 226 29.16 -57.68 -0.49
C SER A 226 29.01 -56.33 0.19
N ARG A 227 27.79 -56.03 0.65
CA ARG A 227 27.46 -54.86 1.48
C ARG A 227 28.31 -54.81 2.74
N GLU A 228 28.51 -55.95 3.40
CA GLU A 228 29.25 -56.08 4.65
C GLU A 228 30.73 -55.73 4.45
N LYS A 229 31.32 -56.13 3.30
CA LYS A 229 32.67 -55.70 2.92
C LYS A 229 32.75 -54.21 2.63
N ASN A 230 31.76 -53.64 1.95
CA ASN A 230 31.68 -52.19 1.68
C ASN A 230 31.56 -51.38 2.99
N LEU A 231 30.65 -51.77 3.88
CA LEU A 231 30.47 -51.13 5.19
C LEU A 231 31.70 -51.28 6.09
N ASN A 232 32.36 -52.45 6.11
CA ASN A 232 33.64 -52.62 6.82
C ASN A 232 34.74 -51.69 6.25
N LYS A 233 34.92 -51.63 4.92
CA LYS A 233 35.88 -50.69 4.30
C LYS A 233 35.55 -49.23 4.63
N PHE A 234 34.28 -48.86 4.61
CA PHE A 234 33.84 -47.50 4.92
C PHE A 234 34.03 -47.15 6.41
N MET A 235 33.70 -48.04 7.34
CA MET A 235 33.97 -47.86 8.78
C MET A 235 35.46 -47.68 9.05
N GLN A 236 36.32 -48.51 8.44
CA GLN A 236 37.77 -48.39 8.54
C GLN A 236 38.29 -47.06 7.98
N PHE A 237 37.78 -46.62 6.83
CA PHE A 237 38.08 -45.29 6.27
C PHE A 237 37.60 -44.15 7.18
N CYS A 238 36.48 -44.35 7.89
CA CYS A 238 35.96 -43.42 8.88
C CYS A 238 36.71 -43.43 10.22
N GLY A 239 37.68 -44.34 10.42
CA GLY A 239 38.39 -44.50 11.69
C GLY A 239 37.62 -45.27 12.76
N VAL A 240 36.42 -45.77 12.46
CA VAL A 240 35.60 -46.55 13.39
C VAL A 240 36.26 -47.91 13.63
N MET A 241 36.61 -48.18 14.89
CA MET A 241 37.36 -49.39 15.30
C MET A 241 36.52 -50.67 15.37
N TYR A 242 35.28 -50.63 14.88
CA TYR A 242 34.31 -51.72 14.89
C TYR A 242 34.10 -52.30 13.48
N GLN A 243 33.91 -53.62 13.39
CA GLN A 243 33.61 -54.32 12.14
C GLN A 243 32.35 -55.17 12.33
N MET A 244 31.46 -55.20 11.33
CA MET A 244 30.21 -55.99 11.41
C MET A 244 30.46 -57.49 11.28
N VAL A 245 31.49 -57.86 10.53
CA VAL A 245 31.95 -59.25 10.35
C VAL A 245 33.47 -59.22 10.46
N PRO A 246 34.08 -60.03 11.35
CA PRO A 246 35.53 -60.17 11.40
C PRO A 246 36.05 -60.70 10.06
N THR A 247 36.74 -59.85 9.28
CA THR A 247 37.44 -60.34 8.10
C THR A 247 38.64 -61.15 8.56
N LEU A 248 38.63 -62.45 8.29
CA LEU A 248 39.74 -63.34 8.63
C LEU A 248 40.98 -62.94 7.79
N SER A 249 41.81 -62.07 8.32
CA SER A 249 43.13 -61.81 7.74
C SER A 249 43.93 -63.11 7.80
N PRO A 250 44.55 -63.57 6.71
CA PRO A 250 45.67 -64.48 6.87
C PRO A 250 46.75 -63.78 7.73
N PRO A 251 47.46 -64.51 8.61
CA PRO A 251 48.67 -64.00 9.24
C PRO A 251 49.78 -63.81 8.18
N PRO A 252 50.81 -63.00 8.48
CA PRO A 252 52.01 -62.86 7.65
C PRO A 252 52.87 -64.13 7.66
#